data_AF-A0A349IQE5-F1
#
_entry.id   AF-A0A349IQE5-F1
#
_cell.length_a   1.000
_cell.length_b   1.000
_cell.length_c   1.000
_cell.angle_alpha   90.00
_cell.angle_beta   90.00
_cell.angle_gamma   90.00
#
_symmetry.space_group_name_H-M   'P 1'
#
loop_
_entity.id
_entity.type
_entity.pdbx_description
1 polymer ?
#
loop_
_entity_poly.entity_id
_entity_poly.type
_entity_poly.pdbx_seq_one_letter_code
_entity_poly.pdbx_strand_id
1 'polypeptide(L)'
;MHTTRNILFIVALIFLLGLGVFYIFFFMKKPMPIQQTNNDIQQVDTTNKIQQQIQETTGMDVSINLDDFKPSSPKEMPEWYATDKDEDGLTDEEEQRLGTNVWEPDSDGDGLPDKVEIEKYKTDPMKPDSDGDTYWDGLEITNGYNPLGEGKI
;
A
#
# COMPACT_ATOMS: atom_id res chain seq x y z
N MET A 1 50.05 16.28 -45.83
CA MET A 1 48.70 16.81 -45.55
C MET A 1 47.65 15.71 -45.30
N HIS A 2 48.01 14.55 -44.74
CA HIS A 2 47.04 13.46 -44.46
C HIS A 2 46.68 13.32 -42.97
N THR A 3 47.60 13.68 -42.07
CA THR A 3 47.42 13.51 -40.61
C THR A 3 46.39 14.47 -40.00
N THR A 4 46.33 15.71 -40.47
CA THR A 4 45.38 16.74 -39.99
C THR A 4 43.93 16.40 -40.30
N ARG A 5 43.65 15.73 -41.44
CA ARG A 5 42.30 15.31 -41.80
C ARG A 5 41.78 14.20 -40.88
N ASN A 6 42.63 13.26 -40.47
CA ASN A 6 42.25 12.16 -39.58
C ASN A 6 42.03 12.64 -38.14
N ILE A 7 42.82 13.60 -37.66
CA ILE A 7 42.64 14.21 -36.33
C ILE A 7 41.31 14.95 -36.26
N LEU A 8 40.93 15.69 -37.32
CA LEU A 8 39.65 16.39 -37.37
C LEU A 8 38.45 15.42 -37.30
N PHE A 9 38.53 14.26 -37.97
CA PHE A 9 37.51 13.22 -37.89
C PHE A 9 37.39 12.60 -36.48
N ILE A 10 38.52 12.37 -35.81
CA ILE A 10 38.52 11.81 -34.44
C ILE A 10 37.91 12.81 -33.45
N VAL A 11 38.26 14.09 -33.55
CA VAL A 11 37.69 15.15 -32.69
C VAL A 11 36.18 15.30 -32.92
N ALA A 12 35.73 15.26 -34.19
CA ALA A 12 34.30 15.29 -34.51
C ALA A 12 33.55 14.07 -33.97
N LEU A 13 34.15 12.87 -33.99
CA LEU A 13 33.55 11.65 -33.46
C LEU A 13 33.39 11.72 -31.93
N ILE A 14 34.40 12.21 -31.22
CA ILE A 14 34.34 12.39 -29.75
C ILE A 14 33.25 13.39 -29.38
N PHE A 15 33.10 14.48 -30.15
CA PHE A 15 32.05 15.46 -29.92
C PHE A 15 30.65 14.89 -30.16
N LEU A 16 30.47 14.07 -31.21
CA LEU A 16 29.22 13.37 -31.51
C LEU A 16 28.84 12.35 -30.41
N LEU A 17 29.82 11.58 -29.93
CA LEU A 17 29.61 10.63 -28.84
C LEU A 17 29.29 11.35 -27.52
N GLY A 18 29.98 12.46 -27.24
CA GLY A 18 29.73 13.30 -26.06
C GLY A 18 28.35 13.96 -26.07
N LEU A 19 27.91 14.48 -27.22
CA LEU A 19 26.55 15.03 -27.39
C LEU A 19 25.47 13.97 -27.20
N GLY A 20 25.70 12.74 -27.65
CA GLY A 20 24.78 11.62 -27.45
C GLY A 20 24.59 11.28 -25.97
N VAL A 21 25.68 11.15 -25.21
CA VAL A 21 25.62 10.87 -23.76
C VAL A 21 25.02 12.05 -22.99
N PHE A 22 25.35 13.28 -23.37
CA PHE A 22 24.75 14.49 -22.77
C PHE A 22 23.24 14.58 -23.03
N TYR A 23 22.79 14.24 -24.25
CA TYR A 23 21.37 14.21 -24.59
C TYR A 23 20.60 13.17 -23.78
N ILE A 24 21.14 11.96 -23.61
CA ILE A 24 20.52 10.91 -22.78
C ILE A 24 20.46 11.36 -21.32
N PHE A 25 21.56 11.88 -20.75
CA PHE A 25 21.61 12.35 -19.36
C PHE A 25 20.66 13.53 -19.09
N PHE A 26 20.56 14.48 -20.01
CA PHE A 26 19.70 15.65 -19.87
C PHE A 26 18.21 15.32 -20.10
N PHE A 27 17.90 14.39 -21.01
CA PHE A 27 16.53 14.00 -21.32
C PHE A 27 15.93 13.02 -20.30
N MET A 28 16.76 12.18 -19.65
CA MET A 28 16.31 11.31 -18.55
C MET A 28 16.01 12.07 -17.25
N LYS A 29 16.47 13.32 -17.09
CA LYS A 29 16.15 14.16 -15.93
C LYS A 29 14.84 14.94 -16.03
N LYS A 30 14.12 14.85 -17.16
CA LYS A 30 12.79 15.46 -17.24
C LYS A 30 11.80 14.50 -16.57
N PRO A 31 11.13 14.89 -15.48
CA PRO A 31 10.06 14.08 -14.94
C PRO A 31 9.05 13.89 -16.07
N MET A 32 8.72 12.63 -16.38
CA MET A 32 7.58 12.36 -17.24
C MET A 32 6.39 13.13 -16.65
N PRO A 33 5.57 13.81 -17.47
CA PRO A 33 4.27 14.21 -16.99
C PRO A 33 3.56 12.92 -16.62
N ILE A 34 3.45 12.67 -15.32
CA ILE A 34 2.52 11.70 -14.79
C ILE A 34 1.18 12.24 -15.30
N GLN A 35 0.60 11.59 -16.31
CA GLN A 35 -0.83 11.66 -16.47
C GLN A 35 -1.34 11.05 -15.19
N GLN A 36 -1.67 11.93 -14.24
CA GLN A 36 -2.51 11.59 -13.13
C GLN A 36 -3.72 10.92 -13.80
N THR A 37 -3.79 9.58 -13.76
CA THR A 37 -5.04 8.91 -14.05
C THR A 37 -5.89 9.27 -12.85
N ASN A 38 -6.53 10.42 -12.97
CA ASN A 38 -7.60 10.85 -12.10
C ASN A 38 -8.73 9.87 -12.39
N ASN A 39 -8.65 8.69 -11.78
CA ASN A 39 -9.83 7.87 -11.55
C ASN A 39 -10.75 8.55 -10.51
N ASP A 40 -10.26 9.62 -9.88
CA ASP A 40 -11.09 10.65 -9.26
C ASP A 40 -11.69 11.55 -10.36
N ILE A 41 -13.01 11.41 -10.61
CA ILE A 41 -13.84 12.31 -11.44
C ILE A 41 -13.84 12.04 -12.97
N GLN A 42 -14.02 10.78 -13.41
CA GLN A 42 -14.83 10.50 -14.63
C GLN A 42 -16.13 9.74 -14.33
N GLN A 43 -16.23 9.13 -13.15
CA GLN A 43 -17.47 8.51 -12.70
C GLN A 43 -18.53 9.58 -12.37
N VAL A 44 -18.13 10.71 -11.78
CA VAL A 44 -19.04 11.80 -11.38
C VAL A 44 -19.80 12.40 -12.58
N ASP A 45 -19.13 12.57 -13.73
CA ASP A 45 -19.73 13.17 -14.92
C ASP A 45 -20.71 12.21 -15.64
N THR A 46 -20.45 10.90 -15.53
CA THR A 46 -21.33 9.85 -16.08
C THR A 46 -22.52 9.62 -15.16
N THR A 47 -22.31 9.60 -13.85
CA THR A 47 -23.36 9.50 -12.82
C THR A 47 -24.31 10.68 -12.90
N ASN A 48 -23.81 11.91 -13.05
CA ASN A 48 -24.67 13.10 -13.18
C ASN A 48 -25.53 13.06 -14.46
N LYS A 49 -24.98 12.57 -15.58
CA LYS A 49 -25.75 12.38 -16.83
C LYS A 49 -26.82 11.29 -16.68
N ILE A 50 -26.50 10.19 -16.01
CA ILE A 50 -27.44 9.10 -15.73
C ILE A 50 -28.54 9.60 -14.77
N GLN A 51 -28.19 10.34 -13.71
CA GLN A 51 -29.14 10.94 -12.78
C GLN A 51 -30.08 11.92 -13.48
N GLN A 52 -29.55 12.79 -14.33
CA GLN A 52 -30.37 13.72 -15.12
C GLN A 52 -31.33 12.99 -16.06
N GLN A 53 -30.87 11.93 -16.72
CA GLN A 53 -31.71 11.13 -17.63
C GLN A 53 -32.78 10.31 -16.88
N ILE A 54 -32.49 9.81 -15.67
CA ILE A 54 -33.45 9.08 -14.83
C ILE A 54 -34.49 10.05 -14.25
N GLN A 55 -34.08 11.25 -13.84
CA GLN A 55 -35.00 12.26 -13.28
C GLN A 55 -35.98 12.77 -14.33
N GLU A 56 -35.52 12.98 -15.57
CA GLU A 56 -36.38 13.38 -16.70
C GLU A 56 -37.37 12.27 -17.12
N THR A 57 -37.03 10.99 -16.93
CA THR A 57 -37.86 9.86 -17.37
C THR A 57 -38.79 9.31 -16.29
N THR A 58 -38.45 9.47 -15.01
CA THR A 58 -39.19 8.86 -13.89
C THR A 58 -39.72 9.88 -12.87
N GLY A 59 -39.24 11.13 -12.89
CA GLY A 59 -39.55 12.13 -11.87
C GLY A 59 -38.97 11.82 -10.48
N MET A 60 -38.13 10.79 -10.37
CA MET A 60 -37.45 10.41 -9.13
C MET A 60 -36.10 11.14 -9.06
N ASP A 61 -35.92 11.95 -8.01
CA ASP A 61 -34.63 12.59 -7.71
C ASP A 61 -33.69 11.54 -7.11
N VAL A 62 -32.64 11.18 -7.85
CA VAL A 62 -31.62 10.21 -7.43
C VAL A 62 -30.34 10.95 -7.05
N SER A 63 -30.45 12.05 -6.30
CA SER A 63 -29.30 12.64 -5.61
C SER A 63 -28.92 11.72 -4.44
N ILE A 64 -27.96 10.83 -4.67
CA ILE A 64 -27.28 10.14 -3.56
C ILE A 64 -26.36 11.16 -2.87
N ASN A 65 -26.83 11.78 -1.79
CA ASN A 65 -25.94 12.52 -0.89
C ASN A 65 -25.03 11.49 -0.21
N LEU A 66 -23.73 11.55 -0.49
CA LEU A 66 -22.75 10.70 0.21
C LEU A 66 -22.74 10.94 1.73
N ASP A 67 -23.17 12.13 2.15
CA ASP A 67 -23.28 12.51 3.56
C ASP A 67 -24.43 11.79 4.29
N ASP A 68 -25.44 11.30 3.57
CA ASP A 68 -26.55 10.51 4.12
C ASP A 68 -26.12 9.06 4.42
N PHE A 69 -24.92 8.67 3.96
CA PHE A 69 -24.30 7.35 4.20
C PHE A 69 -23.03 7.46 5.05
N LYS A 70 -22.86 8.54 5.82
CA LYS A 70 -21.78 8.64 6.80
C LYS A 70 -22.19 7.89 8.06
N PRO A 71 -21.66 6.67 8.33
CA PRO A 71 -22.03 5.95 9.54
C PRO A 71 -21.61 6.79 10.75
N SER A 72 -22.56 7.01 11.65
CA SER A 72 -22.40 7.80 12.87
C SER A 72 -21.52 7.10 13.92
N SER A 73 -21.07 5.88 13.63
CA SER A 73 -20.22 5.06 14.48
C SER A 73 -19.40 4.06 13.64
N PRO A 74 -18.09 3.87 13.92
CA PRO A 74 -17.24 2.86 13.26
C PRO A 74 -17.77 1.42 13.35
N LYS A 75 -18.72 1.16 14.25
CA LYS A 75 -19.27 -0.19 14.52
C LYS A 75 -20.44 -0.60 13.61
N GLU A 76 -20.83 0.26 12.67
CA GLU A 76 -21.97 0.04 11.77
C GLU A 76 -21.59 0.20 10.28
N MET A 77 -20.33 -0.05 9.92
CA MET A 77 -19.99 -0.26 8.51
C MET A 77 -20.47 -1.65 8.07
N PRO A 78 -21.12 -1.79 6.89
CA PRO A 78 -21.51 -3.10 6.40
C PRO A 78 -20.24 -3.93 6.12
N GLU A 79 -20.24 -5.20 6.53
CA GLU A 79 -19.07 -6.11 6.50
C GLU A 79 -18.31 -6.13 5.16
N TRP A 80 -18.98 -5.84 4.04
CA TRP A 80 -18.35 -5.80 2.72
C TRP A 80 -17.38 -4.61 2.49
N TYR A 81 -17.25 -3.68 3.44
CA TYR A 81 -16.31 -2.55 3.35
C TYR A 81 -15.08 -2.69 4.24
N ALA A 82 -15.08 -3.61 5.21
CA ALA A 82 -13.89 -3.91 5.98
C ALA A 82 -13.02 -4.88 5.16
N THR A 83 -11.99 -4.35 4.51
CA THR A 83 -11.00 -5.19 3.84
C THR A 83 -10.13 -5.81 4.94
N ASP A 84 -9.89 -7.11 4.84
CA ASP A 84 -8.92 -7.91 5.60
C ASP A 84 -8.03 -8.52 4.52
N LYS A 85 -6.94 -7.81 4.20
CA LYS A 85 -6.13 -8.06 2.99
C LYS A 85 -5.32 -9.34 3.05
N ASP A 86 -4.87 -9.71 4.23
CA ASP A 86 -3.97 -10.82 4.46
C ASP A 86 -4.67 -12.02 5.10
N GLU A 87 -5.95 -11.88 5.46
CA GLU A 87 -6.84 -12.92 5.95
C GLU A 87 -6.41 -13.47 7.32
N ASP A 88 -5.75 -12.66 8.16
CA ASP A 88 -5.41 -12.99 9.55
C ASP A 88 -6.61 -12.79 10.51
N GLY A 89 -7.61 -12.02 10.06
CA GLY A 89 -8.84 -11.72 10.76
C GLY A 89 -8.88 -10.36 11.45
N LEU A 90 -7.85 -9.53 11.32
CA LEU A 90 -7.88 -8.09 11.57
C LEU A 90 -8.27 -7.37 10.28
N THR A 91 -9.03 -6.29 10.42
CA THR A 91 -9.34 -5.43 9.27
C THR A 91 -8.16 -4.49 9.00
N ASP A 92 -7.96 -4.05 7.75
CA ASP A 92 -6.91 -3.10 7.36
C ASP A 92 -6.90 -1.83 8.27
N GLU A 93 -8.06 -1.40 8.76
CA GLU A 93 -8.18 -0.26 9.69
C GLU A 93 -7.72 -0.62 11.11
N GLU A 94 -8.05 -1.81 11.60
CA GLU A 94 -7.57 -2.30 12.90
C GLU A 94 -6.06 -2.45 12.87
N GLU A 95 -5.53 -3.07 11.83
CA GLU A 95 -4.09 -3.23 11.64
C GLU A 95 -3.37 -1.88 11.58
N GLN A 96 -3.90 -0.92 10.81
CA GLN A 96 -3.35 0.44 10.77
C GLN A 96 -3.34 1.12 12.14
N ARG A 97 -4.34 0.84 13.01
CA ARG A 97 -4.40 1.39 14.37
C ARG A 97 -3.42 0.68 15.32
N LEU A 98 -3.19 -0.62 15.12
CA LEU A 98 -2.28 -1.44 15.90
C LEU A 98 -0.83 -1.24 15.49
N GLY A 99 -0.60 -0.80 14.25
CA GLY A 99 0.72 -0.65 13.64
C GLY A 99 1.20 -1.89 12.89
N THR A 100 0.33 -2.89 12.72
CA THR A 100 0.63 -4.15 12.02
C THR A 100 0.56 -3.98 10.49
N ASN A 101 0.98 -5.01 9.77
CA ASN A 101 1.20 -5.01 8.34
C ASN A 101 -0.02 -5.56 7.58
N VAL A 102 -0.77 -4.65 6.95
CA VAL A 102 -1.97 -4.93 6.13
C VAL A 102 -1.79 -5.85 4.91
N TRP A 103 -0.64 -6.49 4.74
CA TRP A 103 -0.37 -7.43 3.66
C TRP A 103 0.27 -8.72 4.16
N GLU A 104 0.49 -8.85 5.46
CA GLU A 104 1.24 -9.96 6.05
C GLU A 104 0.61 -10.35 7.39
N PRO A 105 0.07 -11.58 7.49
CA PRO A 105 -0.68 -12.02 8.68
C PRO A 105 0.10 -12.04 9.99
N ASP A 106 1.43 -11.98 9.89
CA ASP A 106 2.42 -12.14 10.95
C ASP A 106 3.46 -11.04 10.72
N SER A 107 3.26 -9.91 11.38
CA SER A 107 3.95 -8.68 11.03
C SER A 107 5.40 -8.63 11.46
N ASP A 108 5.78 -9.42 12.45
CA ASP A 108 7.15 -9.49 12.95
C ASP A 108 7.89 -10.77 12.52
N GLY A 109 7.16 -11.74 11.98
CA GLY A 109 7.69 -12.91 11.29
C GLY A 109 8.12 -14.03 12.24
N ASP A 110 7.55 -14.10 13.42
CA ASP A 110 7.91 -15.08 14.45
C ASP A 110 7.16 -16.43 14.32
N GLY A 111 6.16 -16.47 13.44
CA GLY A 111 5.29 -17.61 13.16
C GLY A 111 3.92 -17.56 13.82
N LEU A 112 3.53 -16.45 14.44
CA LEU A 112 2.24 -16.25 15.10
C LEU A 112 1.46 -15.11 14.42
N PRO A 113 0.20 -15.33 13.98
CA PRO A 113 -0.55 -14.25 13.36
C PRO A 113 -0.90 -13.11 14.32
N ASP A 114 -0.88 -11.87 13.84
CA ASP A 114 -1.06 -10.65 14.65
C ASP A 114 -2.35 -10.69 15.49
N LYS A 115 -3.45 -11.13 14.88
CA LYS A 115 -4.72 -11.33 15.60
C LYS A 115 -4.57 -12.28 16.78
N VAL A 116 -3.86 -13.40 16.58
CA VAL A 116 -3.70 -14.45 17.58
C VAL A 116 -2.86 -13.94 18.75
N GLU A 117 -1.81 -13.18 18.45
CA GLU A 117 -1.01 -12.48 19.45
C GLU A 117 -1.85 -11.56 20.31
N ILE A 118 -2.59 -10.64 19.68
CA ILE A 118 -3.38 -9.63 20.38
C ILE A 118 -4.53 -10.26 21.18
N GLU A 119 -5.28 -11.20 20.59
CA GLU A 119 -6.48 -11.72 21.23
C GLU A 119 -6.19 -12.80 22.26
N LYS A 120 -5.25 -13.71 21.97
CA LYS A 120 -5.04 -14.94 22.74
C LYS A 120 -3.85 -14.87 23.67
N TYR A 121 -2.67 -14.50 23.17
CA TYR A 121 -1.41 -14.61 23.92
C TYR A 121 -0.99 -13.33 24.62
N LYS A 122 -1.52 -12.18 24.19
CA LYS A 122 -1.18 -10.84 24.72
C LYS A 122 0.30 -10.48 24.53
N THR A 123 0.91 -11.02 23.48
CA THR A 123 2.23 -10.66 22.97
C THR A 123 2.16 -9.37 22.14
N ASP A 124 3.31 -8.83 21.78
CA ASP A 124 3.45 -7.61 20.97
C ASP A 124 3.68 -8.02 19.50
N PRO A 125 2.71 -7.82 18.59
CA PRO A 125 2.78 -8.30 17.21
C PRO A 125 3.82 -7.58 16.32
N MET A 126 4.60 -6.70 16.94
CA MET A 126 5.70 -5.96 16.32
C MET A 126 7.06 -6.41 16.86
N LYS A 127 7.10 -7.46 17.67
CA LYS A 127 8.29 -7.96 18.34
C LYS A 127 8.27 -9.49 18.35
N PRO A 128 9.20 -10.13 17.63
CA PRO A 128 9.24 -11.59 17.58
C PRO A 128 9.48 -12.27 18.93
N ASP A 129 9.89 -11.51 19.95
CA ASP A 129 10.25 -11.93 21.30
C ASP A 129 9.69 -10.86 22.25
N SER A 130 8.54 -11.14 22.85
CA SER A 130 7.78 -10.16 23.64
C SER A 130 8.35 -9.93 25.03
N ASP A 131 8.93 -10.96 25.66
CA ASP A 131 9.47 -10.89 27.02
C ASP A 131 10.98 -10.58 27.06
N GLY A 132 11.65 -10.65 25.91
CA GLY A 132 13.06 -10.33 25.71
C GLY A 132 14.01 -11.41 26.19
N ASP A 133 13.56 -12.67 26.28
CA ASP A 133 14.35 -13.79 26.80
C ASP A 133 15.16 -14.55 25.73
N THR A 134 15.11 -14.09 24.47
CA THR A 134 15.76 -14.63 23.27
C THR A 134 15.08 -15.81 22.57
N TYR A 135 13.90 -16.21 23.03
CA TYR A 135 13.03 -17.13 22.31
C TYR A 135 11.91 -16.37 21.60
N TRP A 136 11.49 -16.88 20.45
CA TRP A 136 10.39 -16.26 19.71
C TRP A 136 9.04 -16.71 20.24
N ASP A 137 8.06 -15.82 20.33
CA ASP A 137 6.77 -16.11 20.95
C ASP A 137 6.08 -17.30 20.25
N GLY A 138 6.08 -17.29 18.91
CA GLY A 138 5.58 -18.39 18.07
C GLY A 138 6.31 -19.72 18.33
N LEU A 139 7.62 -19.69 18.57
CA LEU A 139 8.39 -20.89 18.90
C LEU A 139 8.06 -21.40 20.31
N GLU A 140 7.93 -20.51 21.28
CA GLU A 140 7.58 -20.86 22.66
C GLU A 140 6.21 -21.51 22.73
N ILE A 141 5.21 -20.89 22.12
CA ILE A 141 3.84 -21.41 22.05
C ILE A 141 3.80 -22.79 21.39
N THR A 142 4.54 -22.97 20.29
CA THR A 142 4.65 -24.25 19.59
C THR A 142 5.24 -25.35 20.50
N ASN A 143 6.15 -24.98 21.40
CA ASN A 143 6.79 -25.89 22.34
C ASN A 143 6.11 -25.96 23.73
N GLY A 144 5.03 -25.20 23.94
CA GLY A 144 4.29 -25.16 25.19
C GLY A 144 4.95 -24.34 26.29
N TYR A 145 5.68 -23.29 25.93
CA TYR A 145 6.26 -22.30 26.83
C TYR A 145 5.47 -20.99 26.82
N ASN A 146 5.62 -20.19 27.87
CA ASN A 146 4.90 -18.94 28.08
C ASN A 146 5.65 -17.78 27.40
N PRO A 147 5.07 -17.11 26.40
CA PRO A 147 5.75 -16.05 25.62
C PRO A 147 5.86 -14.69 26.36
N LEU A 148 5.40 -14.63 27.61
CA LEU A 148 5.43 -13.42 28.44
C LEU A 148 6.25 -13.60 29.72
N GLY A 149 7.09 -14.63 29.76
CA GLY A 149 7.97 -14.91 30.89
C GLY A 149 8.19 -16.40 31.13
N GLU A 150 8.96 -16.71 32.16
CA GLU A 150 9.39 -18.08 32.43
C GLU A 150 8.22 -19.09 32.62
N GLY A 151 8.40 -20.30 32.07
CA GLY A 151 7.57 -21.47 32.39
C GLY A 151 6.79 -22.04 31.21
N LYS A 152 5.86 -22.95 31.51
CA LYS A 152 4.97 -23.59 30.52
C LYS A 152 3.58 -22.98 30.55
N ILE A 153 2.89 -22.99 29.40
CA ILE A 153 1.47 -22.61 29.26
C ILE A 153 0.51 -23.67 29.80
#